data_AF-K1RX96-F1
#
_entry.id   AF-K1RX96-F1
#
_cell.length_a   1.000
_cell.length_b   1.000
_cell.length_c   1.000
_cell.angle_alpha   90.00
_cell.angle_beta   90.00
_cell.angle_gamma   90.00
#
_symmetry.space_group_name_H-M   'P 1'
#
loop_
_entity.id
_entity.type
_entity.pdbx_description
1 polymer ?
#
loop_
_entity_poly.entity_id
_entity_poly.type
_entity_poly.pdbx_seq_one_letter_code
_entity_poly.pdbx_strand_id
1 'polypeptide(L)'
;MRYTRTNMLEVLNADYIRTARAKGLSEHVVIYKHAFRNTLIPLVTIIGGSLPGLFSGALITETLFSIPGIGYISYQSMVAGDIPFTMFYLSFMAVLTLVSNLLTDIMYAVVDPRVRIS
;
A
#
# COMPACT_ATOMS: atom_id res chain seq x y z
N MET A 1 9.33 9.40 4.53
CA MET A 1 9.43 10.18 5.79
C MET A 1 8.53 11.42 5.83
N ARG A 2 8.47 12.28 4.79
CA ARG A 2 7.57 13.47 4.78
C ARG A 2 6.07 13.11 4.86
N TYR A 3 5.62 12.11 4.11
CA TYR A 3 4.22 11.69 4.08
C TYR A 3 3.69 11.19 5.43
N THR A 4 4.47 10.40 6.17
CA THR A 4 4.13 9.92 7.51
C THR A 4 3.98 11.08 8.49
N ARG A 5 4.89 12.06 8.43
CA ARG A 5 4.86 13.25 9.30
C ARG A 5 3.67 14.15 8.98
N THR A 6 3.35 14.37 7.71
CA THR A 6 2.21 15.19 7.28
C THR A 6 0.88 14.55 7.66
N ASN A 7 0.70 13.24 7.40
CA ASN A 7 -0.51 12.52 7.80
C ASN A 7 -0.71 12.53 9.33
N MET A 8 0.37 12.40 10.10
CA MET A 8 0.28 12.48 11.57
C MET A 8 -0.14 13.89 12.04
N LEU A 9 0.37 14.95 11.41
CA LEU A 9 -0.03 16.32 11.72
C LEU A 9 -1.49 16.61 11.36
N GLU A 10 -2.01 16.06 10.27
CA GLU A 10 -3.42 16.20 9.90
C GLU A 10 -4.33 15.46 10.88
N VAL A 11 -3.98 14.22 11.23
CA VAL A 11 -4.73 13.41 12.21
C VAL A 11 -4.73 14.06 13.60
N LEU A 12 -3.61 14.64 14.04
CA LEU A 12 -3.53 15.34 15.33
C LEU A 12 -4.37 16.62 15.37
N ASN A 13 -4.63 17.25 14.21
CA ASN A 13 -5.48 18.43 14.10
C ASN A 13 -6.97 18.13 13.94
N ALA A 14 -7.35 16.85 13.80
CA ALA A 14 -8.73 16.46 13.61
C ALA A 14 -9.58 16.65 14.87
N ASP A 15 -10.86 16.99 14.68
CA ASP A 15 -11.78 17.36 15.77
C ASP A 15 -12.06 16.22 16.77
N TYR A 16 -11.91 14.96 16.35
CA TYR A 16 -12.04 13.80 17.26
C TYR A 16 -10.87 13.71 18.26
N ILE A 17 -9.67 14.19 17.89
CA ILE A 17 -8.52 14.26 18.80
C ILE A 17 -8.67 15.40 19.79
N ARG A 18 -9.20 16.56 19.34
CA ARG A 18 -9.55 17.68 20.22
C ARG A 18 -10.62 17.28 21.22
N THR A 19 -11.62 16.51 20.78
CA THR A 19 -12.67 15.98 21.65
C THR A 19 -12.12 14.95 22.66
N ALA A 20 -11.21 14.07 22.24
CA ALA A 20 -10.55 13.14 23.15
C ALA A 20 -9.71 13.86 24.22
N ARG A 21 -9.00 14.93 23.84
CA ARG A 21 -8.25 15.78 24.77
C ARG A 21 -9.20 16.54 25.72
N ALA A 22 -10.31 17.07 25.22
CA ALA A 22 -11.34 17.73 26.02
C ALA A 22 -12.05 16.79 27.02
N LYS A 23 -12.09 15.48 26.74
CA LYS A 23 -12.58 14.44 27.66
C LYS A 23 -11.57 14.06 28.76
N GLY A 24 -10.39 14.69 28.81
CA GLY A 24 -9.38 14.44 29.86
C GLY A 24 -8.54 13.18 29.65
N LEU A 25 -8.53 12.59 28.44
CA LEU A 25 -7.67 11.45 28.13
C LEU A 25 -6.19 11.87 28.13
N SER A 26 -5.33 11.03 28.71
CA SER A 26 -3.88 11.28 28.73
C SER A 26 -3.32 11.29 27.30
N GLU A 27 -2.33 12.15 27.06
CA GLU A 27 -1.77 12.39 25.73
C GLU A 27 -1.18 11.11 25.10
N HIS A 28 -0.68 10.20 25.94
CA HIS A 28 -0.20 8.87 25.52
C HIS A 28 -1.33 8.01 24.93
N VAL A 29 -2.52 8.03 25.52
CA VAL A 29 -3.68 7.27 25.01
C VAL A 29 -4.20 7.90 23.72
N VAL A 30 -4.23 9.23 23.64
CA VAL A 30 -4.64 9.94 22.43
C VAL A 30 -3.70 9.63 21.26
N ILE A 31 -2.39 9.64 21.49
CA ILE A 31 -1.39 9.38 20.45
C ILE A 31 -1.40 7.90 20.02
N TYR A 32 -1.26 6.95 20.95
CA TYR A 32 -1.15 5.53 20.58
C TYR A 32 -2.48 4.92 20.12
N LYS A 33 -3.61 5.29 20.74
CA LYS A 33 -4.91 4.65 20.49
C LYS A 33 -5.74 5.35 19.42
N HIS A 34 -5.61 6.67 19.27
CA HIS A 34 -6.40 7.44 18.31
C HIS A 34 -5.57 7.94 17.13
N ALA A 35 -4.42 8.57 17.36
CA ALA A 35 -3.64 9.15 16.28
C ALA A 35 -2.91 8.08 15.45
N PHE A 36 -2.13 7.21 16.10
CA PHE A 36 -1.25 6.24 15.43
C PHE A 36 -2.05 5.22 14.59
N ARG A 37 -3.14 4.72 15.16
CA ARG A 37 -4.04 3.79 14.49
C ARG A 37 -4.73 4.42 13.27
N ASN A 38 -5.16 5.68 13.36
CA ASN A 38 -5.78 6.35 12.21
C ASN A 38 -4.75 6.80 11.15
N THR A 39 -3.49 7.04 11.52
CA THR A 39 -2.42 7.33 10.55
C THR A 39 -1.92 6.12 9.77
N LEU A 40 -2.19 4.90 10.25
CA LEU A 40 -1.78 3.67 9.58
C LEU A 40 -2.64 3.36 8.34
N ILE A 41 -3.90 3.83 8.31
CA ILE A 41 -4.84 3.66 7.18
C ILE A 41 -4.23 4.13 5.84
N PRO A 42 -3.79 5.39 5.69
CA PRO A 42 -3.18 5.84 4.45
C PRO A 42 -1.82 5.20 4.16
N LEU A 43 -1.04 4.83 5.18
CA LEU A 43 0.25 4.15 5.01
C LEU A 43 0.08 2.74 4.44
N VAL A 44 -0.90 2.00 4.95
CA VAL A 44 -1.23 0.65 4.51
C VAL A 44 -1.63 0.66 3.03
N THR A 45 -2.43 1.63 2.60
CA THR A 45 -2.84 1.78 1.19
C THR A 45 -1.65 2.05 0.28
N ILE A 46 -0.74 2.94 0.69
CA ILE A 46 0.43 3.28 -0.11
C ILE A 46 1.37 2.07 -0.24
N ILE A 47 1.58 1.33 0.85
CA ILE A 47 2.41 0.13 0.84
C ILE A 47 1.75 -0.95 -0.03
N GLY A 48 0.43 -1.13 0.09
CA GLY A 48 -0.37 -2.02 -0.74
C GLY A 48 -0.29 -1.72 -2.24
N GLY A 49 -0.32 -0.45 -2.63
CA GLY A 49 -0.17 -0.07 -4.04
C GLY A 49 1.28 -0.15 -4.56
N SER A 50 2.27 -0.12 -3.66
CA SER A 50 3.67 0.00 -4.07
C SER A 50 4.23 -1.28 -4.67
N LEU A 51 3.79 -2.47 -4.23
CA LEU A 51 4.27 -3.76 -4.76
C LEU A 51 3.95 -3.94 -6.26
N PRO A 52 2.69 -3.84 -6.73
CA PRO A 52 2.41 -3.88 -8.17
C PRO A 52 3.05 -2.73 -8.95
N GLY A 53 3.10 -1.54 -8.35
CA GLY A 53 3.73 -0.37 -8.95
C GLY A 53 5.23 -0.58 -9.20
N LEU A 54 5.94 -1.23 -8.27
CA LEU A 54 7.35 -1.55 -8.39
C LEU A 54 7.60 -2.54 -9.53
N PHE A 55 6.82 -3.61 -9.64
CA PHE A 55 6.98 -4.57 -10.74
C PHE A 55 6.64 -3.95 -12.11
N SER A 56 5.62 -3.10 -12.18
CA SER A 56 5.27 -2.36 -13.40
C SER A 56 6.38 -1.38 -13.81
N GLY A 57 6.92 -0.61 -12.84
CA GLY A 57 8.05 0.28 -13.07
C GLY A 57 9.34 -0.47 -13.44
N ALA A 58 9.58 -1.62 -12.80
CA ALA A 58 10.72 -2.47 -13.09
C ALA A 58 10.75 -2.92 -14.55
N LEU A 59 9.60 -3.31 -15.12
CA LEU A 59 9.50 -3.65 -16.54
C LEU A 59 9.96 -2.50 -17.46
N ILE A 60 9.56 -1.26 -17.15
CA ILE A 60 9.99 -0.07 -17.91
C ILE A 60 11.49 0.16 -17.75
N THR A 61 12.02 0.06 -16.54
CA THR A 61 13.46 0.27 -16.31
C THR A 61 14.32 -0.84 -16.91
N GLU A 62 13.87 -2.10 -16.83
CA GLU A 62 14.59 -3.25 -17.40
C GLU A 62 14.63 -3.17 -18.93
N THR A 63 13.54 -2.76 -19.57
CA THR A 63 13.48 -2.52 -21.03
C THR A 63 14.35 -1.34 -21.46
N LEU A 64 14.32 -0.23 -20.71
CA LEU A 64 15.10 0.96 -21.04
C LEU A 64 16.61 0.73 -20.89
N PHE A 65 17.03 0.07 -19.82
CA PHE A 65 18.44 -0.19 -19.53
C PHE A 65 18.97 -1.52 -20.09
N SER A 66 18.13 -2.28 -20.82
CA SER A 66 18.46 -3.62 -21.33
C SER A 66 19.02 -4.56 -20.25
N ILE A 67 18.46 -4.47 -19.04
CA ILE A 67 18.86 -5.32 -17.92
C ILE A 67 18.11 -6.66 -18.07
N PRO A 68 18.80 -7.81 -18.08
CA PRO A 68 18.16 -9.11 -18.25
C PRO A 68 17.35 -9.50 -17.01
N GLY A 69 16.07 -9.12 -17.02
CA GLY A 69 15.09 -9.42 -15.97
C GLY A 69 13.79 -10.02 -16.52
N ILE A 70 12.87 -10.35 -15.62
CA ILE A 70 11.59 -10.99 -15.99
C ILE A 70 10.71 -10.03 -16.80
N GLY A 71 10.75 -8.72 -16.50
CA GLY A 71 10.03 -7.71 -17.25
C GLY A 71 10.61 -7.50 -18.65
N TYR A 72 11.94 -7.54 -18.77
CA TYR A 72 12.63 -7.53 -20.07
C TYR A 72 12.26 -8.74 -20.93
N ILE A 73 12.31 -9.95 -20.37
CA ILE A 73 11.95 -11.19 -21.09
C ILE A 73 10.47 -11.16 -21.49
N SER A 74 9.58 -10.68 -20.61
CA SER A 74 8.16 -10.48 -20.93
C SER A 74 7.96 -9.58 -22.14
N TYR A 75 8.70 -8.46 -22.20
CA TYR A 75 8.64 -7.56 -23.34
C TYR A 75 9.16 -8.21 -24.62
N GLN A 76 10.28 -8.93 -24.56
CA GLN A 76 10.82 -9.66 -25.72
C GLN A 76 9.87 -10.75 -26.21
N SER A 77 9.29 -11.55 -25.31
CA SER A 77 8.30 -12.57 -25.64
C SER A 77 7.06 -11.95 -26.29
N MET A 78 6.61 -10.78 -25.82
CA MET A 78 5.50 -10.06 -26.43
C MET A 78 5.82 -9.60 -27.86
N VAL A 79 7.03 -9.09 -28.11
CA VAL A 79 7.49 -8.69 -29.46
C VAL A 79 7.71 -9.90 -30.37
N ALA A 80 8.20 -11.01 -29.83
CA ALA A 80 8.42 -12.27 -30.54
C ALA A 80 7.12 -13.05 -30.83
N GLY A 81 5.97 -12.63 -30.27
CA GLY A 81 4.69 -13.30 -30.44
C GLY A 81 4.51 -14.55 -29.57
N ASP A 82 5.29 -14.70 -28.51
CA ASP A 82 5.17 -15.79 -27.54
C ASP A 82 4.04 -15.49 -26.53
N ILE A 83 2.81 -15.74 -26.98
CA ILE A 83 1.58 -15.52 -26.22
C ILE A 83 1.55 -16.29 -24.89
N PRO A 84 1.97 -17.57 -24.80
CA PRO A 84 2.01 -18.31 -23.53
C PRO A 84 2.79 -17.59 -22.42
N PHE A 85 3.99 -17.08 -22.73
CA PHE A 85 4.81 -16.39 -21.74
C PHE A 85 4.20 -15.04 -21.33
N THR A 86 3.70 -14.27 -22.29
CA THR A 86 3.03 -12.99 -22.01
C THR A 86 1.77 -13.19 -21.16
N MET A 87 0.97 -14.23 -21.43
CA MET A 87 -0.20 -14.57 -20.60
C MET A 87 0.20 -14.97 -19.18
N PHE A 88 1.27 -15.77 -19.03
CA PHE A 88 1.81 -16.11 -17.72
C PHE A 88 2.20 -14.84 -16.95
N TYR A 89 2.96 -13.93 -17.56
CA TYR A 89 3.40 -12.70 -16.92
C TYR A 89 2.22 -11.80 -16.50
N LEU A 90 1.22 -11.64 -17.38
CA LEU A 90 0.00 -10.88 -17.07
C LEU A 90 -0.77 -11.50 -15.89
N SER A 91 -0.94 -12.83 -15.88
CA SER A 91 -1.60 -13.53 -14.78
C SER A 91 -0.84 -13.41 -13.46
N PHE A 92 0.50 -13.46 -13.51
CA PHE A 92 1.37 -13.26 -12.36
C PHE A 92 1.20 -11.87 -11.75
N MET A 93 1.16 -10.83 -12.59
CA MET A 93 0.89 -9.45 -12.16
C MET A 93 -0.50 -9.28 -11.56
N ALA A 94 -1.51 -9.95 -12.12
CA ALA A 94 -2.87 -9.95 -11.58
C ALA A 94 -2.93 -10.59 -10.19
N VAL A 95 -2.29 -11.75 -10.00
CA VAL A 95 -2.19 -12.42 -8.69
C VAL A 95 -1.45 -11.56 -7.68
N LEU A 96 -0.31 -10.96 -8.08
CA LEU A 96 0.44 -10.05 -7.21
C LEU A 96 -0.42 -8.86 -6.75
N THR A 97 -1.22 -8.30 -7.66
CA THR A 97 -2.15 -7.21 -7.36
C THR A 97 -3.23 -7.67 -6.39
N LEU A 98 -3.82 -8.85 -6.58
CA LEU A 98 -4.80 -9.43 -5.66
C LEU A 98 -4.21 -9.68 -4.27
N VAL A 99 -2.99 -10.24 -4.20
CA VAL A 99 -2.29 -10.45 -2.92
C VAL A 99 -2.02 -9.13 -2.22
N SER A 100 -1.62 -8.10 -2.96
CA SER A 100 -1.37 -6.78 -2.40
C SER A 100 -2.65 -6.11 -1.87
N ASN A 101 -3.76 -6.24 -2.61
CA ASN A 101 -5.07 -5.79 -2.15
C ASN A 101 -5.53 -6.56 -0.90
N LEU A 102 -5.39 -7.89 -0.90
CA LEU A 102 -5.73 -8.71 0.27
C LEU A 102 -4.90 -8.33 1.49
N LEU A 103 -3.59 -8.09 1.32
CA LEU A 103 -2.72 -7.63 2.39
C LEU A 103 -3.16 -6.26 2.91
N THR A 104 -3.57 -5.37 2.00
CA THR A 104 -4.12 -4.05 2.32
C THR A 104 -5.39 -4.18 3.15
N ASP A 105 -6.32 -5.06 2.75
CA ASP A 105 -7.58 -5.31 3.46
C ASP A 105 -7.36 -5.94 4.85
N ILE A 106 -6.43 -6.89 4.98
CA ILE A 106 -6.06 -7.48 6.28
C ILE A 106 -5.47 -6.40 7.20
N MET A 107 -4.56 -5.58 6.67
CA MET A 107 -3.97 -4.49 7.44
C MET A 107 -5.01 -3.45 7.83
N TYR A 108 -6.00 -3.18 6.96
CA TYR A 108 -7.17 -2.38 7.31
C TYR A 108 -7.97 -2.99 8.46
N ALA A 109 -8.22 -4.30 8.46
CA ALA A 109 -8.93 -4.97 9.55
C ALA A 109 -8.18 -4.94 10.88
N VAL A 110 -6.85 -5.03 10.86
CA VAL A 110 -6.00 -4.89 12.07
C VAL A 110 -6.01 -3.43 12.55
N VAL A 111 -5.93 -2.49 11.62
CA VAL A 111 -5.80 -1.06 11.90
C VAL A 111 -7.13 -0.41 12.27
N ASP A 112 -8.28 -0.81 11.75
CA ASP A 112 -9.56 -0.18 12.09
C ASP A 112 -10.39 -1.05 13.06
N PRO A 113 -10.53 -0.67 14.35
CA PRO A 113 -11.37 -1.41 15.29
C PRO A 113 -12.86 -1.25 15.02
N ARG A 114 -13.29 -0.31 14.16
CA ARG A 114 -14.71 -0.10 13.84
C ARG A 114 -15.29 -1.22 12.96
N VAL A 115 -14.44 -2.01 12.31
CA VAL A 115 -14.84 -3.19 11.53
C VAL A 115 -15.24 -4.36 12.43
N ARG A 116 -14.90 -4.33 13.75
CA ARG A 116 -15.50 -5.24 14.72
C ARG A 116 -16.93 -4.79 15.03
N ILE A 117 -17.87 -5.27 14.23
CA ILE A 117 -19.29 -5.32 14.58
C ILE A 117 -19.49 -6.55 15.50
N SER A 118 -19.24 -6.36 16.79
CA SER A 118 -19.88 -7.00 17.96
C SER A 118 -19.07 -6.74 19.21
#